data_AF-A0AAW9FWS2-F1
#
_entry.id   AF-A0AAW9FWS2-F1
#
_cell.length_a   1.000
_cell.length_b   1.000
_cell.length_c   1.000
_cell.angle_alpha   90.00
_cell.angle_beta   90.00
_cell.angle_gamma   90.00
#
_symmetry.space_group_name_H-M   'P 1'
#
loop_
_entity.id
_entity.type
_entity.pdbx_description
1 polymer ?
#
loop_
_entity_poly.entity_id
_entity_poly.type
_entity_poly.pdbx_seq_one_letter_code
_entity_poly.pdbx_strand_id
1 'polypeptide(L)'
;MKTALLICLTFSGIIFSQTHKAQKIQAVFEKAAANGLFNGNVLVVDHHQVVYKKAIGYNDAHKSTPLTTDYRFHIGSIAKEFNAVGIMLLQDRGKLKLTDNVSQYLPELPAWSKSITLRDLLGYTSGIPDVQWKSVKSDQENMANLIKTEKLDFEPGTQYAYNNNNVFLQRRIIERITGLSFNDFVYKELLIPNKITHAVIDPTEKEPLVARAFDDKGQQDPMDLPISGWTAVNLDDFYQWSQSIVNFKIISPESTRFLLIPYSPSKQSGLGSKGQMAGNKIIHYEHDGTARNYQALLVCSPEEGRVIILMTNNKQNNLFDFNLAIQNILDGKPYKQIKKQVMPLLQNDIDQLHGKEIITRYLQLKKQYQDSYAFDSEDSLNTLGYYLLNKKRTDDAIEVLQYNTRLFPKSGNVFDSLGEAYLTKGDHPNALKNYKRSVALDPANENAKNIINKIESK
;
A
#
# COMPACT_ATOMS: atom_id res chain seq x y z
N MET A 1 -9.82 24.90 -54.88
CA MET A 1 -10.33 23.75 -54.11
C MET A 1 -9.21 22.71 -53.93
N LYS A 2 -8.36 22.76 -52.90
CA LYS A 2 -7.52 21.63 -52.44
C LYS A 2 -6.96 21.90 -51.03
N THR A 3 -7.77 21.69 -49.99
CA THR A 3 -7.27 21.51 -48.61
C THR A 3 -8.32 20.82 -47.75
N ALA A 4 -8.46 19.51 -47.88
CA ALA A 4 -9.26 18.67 -46.99
C ALA A 4 -8.87 17.20 -47.14
N LEU A 5 -7.63 16.83 -46.80
CA LEU A 5 -7.24 15.42 -46.73
C LEU A 5 -6.01 15.21 -45.83
N LEU A 6 -6.08 15.61 -44.56
CA LEU A 6 -5.02 15.29 -43.59
C LEU A 6 -5.52 14.94 -42.17
N ILE A 7 -6.83 14.74 -41.97
CA ILE A 7 -7.42 14.49 -40.64
C ILE A 7 -7.77 13.00 -40.42
N CYS A 8 -7.88 12.16 -41.46
CA CYS A 8 -8.26 10.75 -41.30
C CYS A 8 -7.11 9.78 -40.94
N LEU A 9 -5.84 10.14 -41.17
CA LEU A 9 -4.70 9.22 -40.92
C LEU A 9 -4.20 9.25 -39.47
N THR A 10 -4.42 10.34 -38.74
CA THR A 10 -4.02 10.44 -37.33
C THR A 10 -5.01 9.75 -36.40
N PHE A 11 -6.30 9.74 -36.76
CA PHE A 11 -7.36 9.13 -35.93
C PHE A 11 -7.28 7.59 -35.89
N SER A 12 -6.90 6.94 -37.01
CA SER A 12 -6.76 5.48 -37.07
C SER A 12 -5.56 4.96 -36.26
N GLY A 13 -4.44 5.69 -36.25
CA GLY A 13 -3.24 5.33 -35.48
C GLY A 13 -3.45 5.39 -33.97
N ILE A 14 -4.22 6.37 -33.48
CA ILE A 14 -4.53 6.54 -32.05
C ILE A 14 -5.42 5.38 -31.55
N ILE A 15 -6.47 5.03 -32.29
CA ILE A 15 -7.37 3.92 -31.94
C ILE A 15 -6.62 2.59 -31.91
N PHE A 16 -5.75 2.34 -32.91
CA PHE A 16 -4.98 1.11 -32.99
C PHE A 16 -3.96 0.96 -31.83
N SER A 17 -3.25 2.05 -31.49
CA SER A 17 -2.29 2.07 -30.38
C SER A 17 -2.96 1.85 -29.02
N GLN A 18 -4.09 2.50 -28.76
CA GLN A 18 -4.84 2.32 -27.51
C GLN A 18 -5.38 0.89 -27.38
N THR A 19 -5.91 0.33 -28.48
CA THR A 19 -6.38 -1.07 -28.53
C THR A 19 -5.23 -2.04 -28.21
N HIS A 20 -4.04 -1.79 -28.75
CA HIS A 20 -2.86 -2.62 -28.49
C HIS A 20 -2.37 -2.55 -27.04
N LYS A 21 -2.38 -1.36 -26.41
CA LYS A 21 -2.05 -1.19 -24.99
C LYS A 21 -3.05 -1.94 -24.10
N ALA A 22 -4.35 -1.81 -24.38
CA ALA A 22 -5.41 -2.51 -23.65
C ALA A 22 -5.24 -4.04 -23.72
N GLN A 23 -4.93 -4.59 -24.90
CA GLN A 23 -4.67 -6.03 -25.08
C GLN A 23 -3.45 -6.51 -24.28
N LYS A 24 -2.37 -5.72 -24.23
CA LYS A 24 -1.18 -6.06 -23.41
C LYS A 24 -1.51 -6.07 -21.91
N ILE A 25 -2.26 -5.07 -21.43
CA ILE A 25 -2.71 -5.03 -20.03
C ILE A 25 -3.62 -6.23 -19.73
N GLN A 26 -4.56 -6.55 -20.63
CA GLN A 26 -5.41 -7.73 -20.52
C GLN A 26 -4.59 -9.01 -20.39
N ALA A 27 -3.61 -9.23 -21.26
CA ALA A 27 -2.75 -10.42 -21.23
C ALA A 27 -1.97 -10.56 -19.91
N VAL A 28 -1.50 -9.45 -19.33
CA VAL A 28 -0.83 -9.44 -18.02
C VAL A 28 -1.75 -10.01 -16.94
N PHE A 29 -2.99 -9.51 -16.87
CA PHE A 29 -3.94 -9.92 -15.85
C PHE A 29 -4.55 -11.29 -16.09
N GLU A 30 -4.83 -11.67 -17.34
CA GLU A 30 -5.31 -13.03 -17.67
C GLU A 30 -4.29 -14.09 -17.25
N LYS A 31 -3.02 -13.88 -17.58
CA LYS A 31 -1.94 -14.78 -17.17
C LYS A 31 -1.75 -14.80 -15.65
N ALA A 32 -1.90 -13.66 -14.98
CA ALA A 32 -1.84 -13.61 -13.53
C ALA A 32 -3.01 -14.35 -12.88
N ALA A 33 -4.24 -14.12 -13.32
CA ALA A 33 -5.43 -14.77 -12.80
C ALA A 33 -5.39 -16.30 -13.00
N ALA A 34 -4.98 -16.76 -14.19
CA ALA A 34 -4.77 -18.19 -14.46
C ALA A 34 -3.75 -18.84 -13.51
N ASN A 35 -2.81 -18.03 -12.99
CA ASN A 35 -1.82 -18.47 -12.01
C ASN A 35 -2.24 -18.22 -10.56
N GLY A 36 -3.44 -17.71 -10.29
CA GLY A 36 -3.89 -17.36 -8.94
C GLY A 36 -3.17 -16.14 -8.34
N LEU A 37 -2.57 -15.29 -9.18
CA LEU A 37 -1.84 -14.08 -8.75
C LEU A 37 -2.69 -12.81 -8.77
N PHE A 38 -3.96 -12.90 -9.19
CA PHE A 38 -4.90 -11.78 -9.18
C PHE A 38 -6.36 -12.25 -9.17
N ASN A 39 -7.19 -11.65 -8.32
CA ASN A 39 -8.64 -11.82 -8.27
C ASN A 39 -9.27 -10.50 -7.80
N GLY A 40 -9.79 -9.70 -8.73
CA GLY A 40 -10.13 -8.32 -8.41
C GLY A 40 -10.53 -7.44 -9.60
N ASN A 41 -10.57 -6.14 -9.34
CA ASN A 41 -11.02 -5.11 -10.27
C ASN A 41 -9.86 -4.16 -10.63
N VAL A 42 -9.80 -3.77 -11.90
CA VAL A 42 -8.73 -2.95 -12.48
C VAL A 42 -9.34 -1.81 -13.29
N LEU A 43 -8.85 -0.59 -13.06
CA LEU A 43 -9.06 0.56 -13.94
C LEU A 43 -7.70 1.17 -14.32
N VAL A 44 -7.52 1.45 -15.61
CA VAL A 44 -6.40 2.17 -16.17
C VAL A 44 -6.94 3.28 -17.07
N VAL A 45 -6.64 4.51 -16.69
CA VAL A 45 -6.86 5.73 -17.44
C VAL A 45 -5.50 6.26 -17.87
N ASP A 46 -5.36 6.68 -19.12
CA ASP A 46 -4.14 7.28 -19.68
C ASP A 46 -4.57 8.38 -20.65
N HIS A 47 -3.89 9.54 -20.64
CA HIS A 47 -4.29 10.70 -21.46
C HIS A 47 -5.79 11.06 -21.30
N HIS A 48 -6.31 10.98 -20.07
CA HIS A 48 -7.70 11.23 -19.70
C HIS A 48 -8.74 10.29 -20.35
N GLN A 49 -8.31 9.15 -20.90
CA GLN A 49 -9.19 8.16 -21.52
C GLN A 49 -9.08 6.81 -20.81
N VAL A 50 -10.21 6.12 -20.64
CA VAL A 50 -10.22 4.76 -20.10
C VAL A 50 -9.57 3.82 -21.13
N VAL A 51 -8.42 3.26 -20.79
CA VAL A 51 -7.69 2.29 -21.62
C VAL A 51 -8.12 0.86 -21.27
N TYR A 52 -8.32 0.58 -19.98
CA TYR A 52 -8.70 -0.74 -19.49
C TYR A 52 -9.56 -0.63 -18.25
N LYS A 53 -10.72 -1.30 -18.23
CA LYS A 53 -11.61 -1.40 -17.06
C LYS A 53 -12.23 -2.79 -17.02
N LYS A 54 -11.83 -3.64 -16.07
CA LYS A 54 -12.26 -5.04 -15.99
C LYS A 54 -12.37 -5.55 -14.56
N ALA A 55 -13.24 -6.53 -14.39
CA ALA A 55 -13.34 -7.38 -13.22
C ALA A 55 -12.85 -8.79 -13.59
N ILE A 56 -12.09 -9.42 -12.71
CA ILE A 56 -11.36 -10.66 -12.98
C ILE A 56 -11.47 -11.58 -11.78
N GLY A 57 -11.99 -12.79 -11.99
CA GLY A 57 -12.15 -13.78 -10.92
C GLY A 57 -13.50 -13.66 -10.21
N TYR A 58 -13.54 -13.97 -8.92
CA TYR A 58 -14.78 -14.26 -8.18
C TYR A 58 -14.96 -13.40 -6.94
N ASN A 59 -16.22 -13.19 -6.55
CA ASN A 59 -16.57 -12.34 -5.42
C ASN A 59 -16.25 -12.97 -4.06
N ASP A 60 -15.99 -14.27 -3.99
CA ASP A 60 -15.77 -15.00 -2.73
C ASP A 60 -14.88 -16.24 -2.91
N ALA A 61 -14.63 -16.96 -1.80
CA ALA A 61 -13.82 -18.16 -1.77
C ALA A 61 -14.45 -19.37 -2.49
N HIS A 62 -15.77 -19.41 -2.62
CA HIS A 62 -16.50 -20.50 -3.27
C HIS A 62 -16.36 -20.48 -4.78
N LYS A 63 -16.02 -19.30 -5.35
CA LYS A 63 -15.77 -19.12 -6.79
C LYS A 63 -16.96 -19.51 -7.65
N SER A 64 -18.17 -19.23 -7.16
CA SER A 64 -19.42 -19.49 -7.86
C SER A 64 -19.95 -18.26 -8.61
N THR A 65 -19.68 -17.06 -8.09
CA THR A 65 -20.16 -15.79 -8.65
C THR A 65 -18.99 -14.95 -9.14
N PRO A 66 -18.94 -14.60 -10.44
CA PRO A 66 -17.88 -13.77 -10.97
C PRO A 66 -17.97 -12.33 -10.43
N LEU A 67 -16.82 -11.67 -10.32
CA LEU A 67 -16.77 -10.23 -10.06
C LEU A 67 -17.34 -9.44 -11.25
N THR A 68 -17.94 -8.31 -10.94
CA THR A 68 -18.25 -7.23 -11.88
C THR A 68 -17.54 -5.95 -11.43
N THR A 69 -17.49 -4.93 -12.30
CA THR A 69 -16.86 -3.65 -11.95
C THR A 69 -17.61 -2.88 -10.86
N ASP A 70 -18.83 -3.31 -10.54
CA ASP A 70 -19.70 -2.69 -9.54
C ASP A 70 -19.42 -3.21 -8.13
N TYR A 71 -18.70 -4.34 -8.01
CA TYR A 71 -18.28 -4.86 -6.72
C TYR A 71 -17.38 -3.86 -6.00
N ARG A 72 -17.68 -3.68 -4.72
CA ARG A 72 -16.93 -2.87 -3.78
C ARG A 72 -15.91 -3.71 -3.04
N PHE A 73 -14.77 -3.09 -2.76
CA PHE A 73 -13.67 -3.70 -2.03
C PHE A 73 -13.35 -2.81 -0.84
N HIS A 74 -13.01 -3.41 0.30
CA HIS A 74 -12.30 -2.66 1.32
C HIS A 74 -10.96 -2.20 0.75
N ILE A 75 -10.73 -0.89 0.75
CA ILE A 75 -9.49 -0.28 0.23
C ILE A 75 -8.41 -0.15 1.30
N GLY A 76 -8.56 -0.86 2.42
CA GLY A 76 -7.62 -0.87 3.55
C GLY A 76 -7.28 0.52 4.04
N SER A 77 -5.99 0.80 4.22
CA SER A 77 -5.49 2.07 4.71
C SER A 77 -5.84 3.29 3.85
N ILE A 78 -6.25 3.13 2.59
CA ILE A 78 -6.74 4.26 1.78
C ILE A 78 -8.03 4.85 2.39
N ALA A 79 -8.81 4.07 3.16
CA ALA A 79 -9.96 4.59 3.91
C ALA A 79 -9.58 5.70 4.91
N LYS A 80 -8.30 5.82 5.31
CA LYS A 80 -7.82 6.88 6.20
C LYS A 80 -7.91 8.26 5.55
N GLU A 81 -7.87 8.33 4.23
CA GLU A 81 -7.98 9.59 3.49
C GLU A 81 -9.29 10.32 3.80
N PHE A 82 -10.41 9.60 3.93
CA PHE A 82 -11.71 10.19 4.27
C PHE A 82 -11.71 10.90 5.64
N ASN A 83 -10.87 10.43 6.56
CA ASN A 83 -10.71 11.02 7.89
C ASN A 83 -9.88 12.29 7.79
N ALA A 84 -8.73 12.19 7.14
CA ALA A 84 -7.79 13.27 6.97
C ALA A 84 -8.38 14.44 6.16
N VAL A 85 -9.05 14.11 5.05
CA VAL A 85 -9.79 15.07 4.22
C VAL A 85 -10.96 15.67 4.99
N GLY A 86 -11.64 14.89 5.85
CA GLY A 86 -12.68 15.41 6.74
C GLY A 86 -12.18 16.47 7.72
N ILE A 87 -11.05 16.22 8.39
CA ILE A 87 -10.40 17.21 9.28
C ILE A 87 -10.02 18.46 8.50
N MET A 88 -9.44 18.29 7.30
CA MET A 88 -9.05 19.42 6.47
C MET A 88 -10.22 20.23 5.92
N LEU A 89 -11.33 19.59 5.58
CA LEU A 89 -12.56 20.26 5.19
C LEU A 89 -13.10 21.14 6.33
N LEU A 90 -13.08 20.62 7.56
CA LEU A 90 -13.47 21.39 8.74
C LEU A 90 -12.49 22.55 9.00
N GLN A 91 -11.19 22.36 8.78
CA GLN A 91 -10.22 23.45 8.86
C GLN A 91 -10.47 24.54 7.82
N ASP A 92 -10.65 24.17 6.55
CA ASP A 92 -10.91 25.13 5.47
C ASP A 92 -12.20 25.93 5.72
N ARG A 93 -13.16 25.34 6.43
CA ARG A 93 -14.40 26.01 6.89
C ARG A 93 -14.25 26.78 8.21
N GLY A 94 -13.03 26.89 8.76
CA GLY A 94 -12.72 27.60 9.99
C GLY A 94 -13.32 26.98 11.26
N LYS A 95 -13.69 25.69 11.24
CA LYS A 95 -14.29 24.98 12.38
C LYS A 95 -13.27 24.43 13.37
N LEU A 96 -12.01 24.29 12.95
CA LEU A 96 -10.88 23.86 13.77
C LEU A 96 -9.59 24.46 13.22
N LYS A 97 -8.51 24.37 13.98
CA LYS A 97 -7.14 24.64 13.52
C LYS A 97 -6.27 23.40 13.78
N LEU A 98 -5.30 23.13 12.91
CA LEU A 98 -4.37 22.00 13.16
C LEU A 98 -3.51 22.18 14.41
N THR A 99 -3.38 23.41 14.92
CA THR A 99 -2.67 23.72 16.16
C THR A 99 -3.51 23.48 17.41
N ASP A 100 -4.81 23.22 17.27
CA ASP A 100 -5.66 22.92 18.41
C ASP A 100 -5.24 21.61 19.04
N ASN A 101 -5.34 21.54 20.37
CA ASN A 101 -5.05 20.33 21.12
C ASN A 101 -6.22 19.35 21.04
N VAL A 102 -5.92 18.05 21.05
CA VAL A 102 -6.94 16.98 21.05
C VAL A 102 -7.91 17.14 22.22
N SER A 103 -7.41 17.55 23.40
CA SER A 103 -8.22 17.77 24.61
C SER A 103 -9.33 18.82 24.45
N GLN A 104 -9.25 19.72 23.47
CA GLN A 104 -10.31 20.70 23.19
C GLN A 104 -11.58 20.03 22.66
N TYR A 105 -11.43 18.91 21.95
CA TYR A 105 -12.51 18.18 21.32
C TYR A 105 -12.88 16.89 22.07
N LEU A 106 -11.90 16.30 22.78
CA LEU A 106 -12.03 15.04 23.52
C LEU A 106 -11.48 15.21 24.95
N PRO A 107 -12.15 16.00 25.81
CA PRO A 107 -11.67 16.31 27.16
C PRO A 107 -11.66 15.11 28.11
N GLU A 108 -12.32 14.00 27.76
CA GLU A 108 -12.32 12.75 28.50
C GLU A 108 -11.00 11.97 28.41
N LEU A 109 -10.11 12.34 27.48
CA LEU A 109 -8.80 11.69 27.34
C LEU A 109 -7.83 12.16 28.45
N PRO A 110 -6.81 11.36 28.80
CA PRO A 110 -5.85 11.72 29.84
C PRO A 110 -5.03 12.97 29.49
N ALA A 111 -4.23 13.44 30.45
CA ALA A 111 -3.50 14.71 30.36
C ALA A 111 -2.60 14.83 29.11
N TRP A 112 -2.11 13.73 28.55
CA TRP A 112 -1.35 13.71 27.30
C TRP A 112 -2.12 14.30 26.11
N SER A 113 -3.46 14.30 26.13
CA SER A 113 -4.28 14.90 25.07
C SER A 113 -4.11 16.43 24.97
N LYS A 114 -3.56 17.06 26.02
CA LYS A 114 -3.18 18.48 26.04
C LYS A 114 -1.84 18.78 25.37
N SER A 115 -1.01 17.77 25.10
CA SER A 115 0.28 17.92 24.40
C SER A 115 0.24 17.47 22.94
N ILE A 116 -0.87 16.90 22.49
CA ILE A 116 -1.04 16.42 21.11
C ILE A 116 -1.95 17.38 20.36
N THR A 117 -1.53 17.79 19.17
CA THR A 117 -2.32 18.64 18.27
C THR A 117 -3.00 17.84 17.16
N LEU A 118 -3.97 18.44 16.48
CA LEU A 118 -4.58 17.83 15.29
C LEU A 118 -3.56 17.60 14.16
N ARG A 119 -2.52 18.46 14.06
CA ARG A 119 -1.36 18.25 13.18
C ARG A 119 -0.66 16.94 13.49
N ASP A 120 -0.45 16.62 14.77
CA ASP A 120 0.25 15.40 15.17
C ASP A 120 -0.54 14.13 14.82
N LEU A 121 -1.88 14.19 14.93
CA LEU A 121 -2.74 13.09 14.51
C LEU A 121 -2.65 12.85 12.99
N LEU A 122 -2.66 13.91 12.19
CA LEU A 122 -2.56 13.78 10.73
C LEU A 122 -1.16 13.39 10.25
N GLY A 123 -0.12 13.83 10.97
CA GLY A 123 1.29 13.55 10.66
C GLY A 123 1.81 12.22 11.20
N TYR A 124 1.00 11.48 11.98
CA TYR A 124 1.41 10.28 12.71
C TYR A 124 2.60 10.52 13.66
N THR A 125 2.63 11.68 14.31
CA THR A 125 3.69 12.10 15.24
C THR A 125 3.21 12.22 16.68
N SER A 126 2.06 11.62 17.02
CA SER A 126 1.39 11.84 18.30
C SER A 126 2.00 11.12 19.51
N GLY A 127 2.78 10.06 19.30
CA GLY A 127 3.28 9.21 20.38
C GLY A 127 2.23 8.30 21.02
N ILE A 128 0.98 8.30 20.54
CA ILE A 128 -0.07 7.43 21.09
C ILE A 128 0.29 5.97 20.78
N PRO A 129 0.06 5.00 21.70
CA PRO A 129 0.18 3.58 21.41
C PRO A 129 -0.84 3.10 20.36
N ASP A 130 -0.52 2.06 19.57
CA ASP A 130 -1.45 1.52 18.57
C ASP A 130 -2.63 0.77 19.19
N VAL A 131 -3.67 0.57 18.39
CA VAL A 131 -4.86 -0.20 18.76
C VAL A 131 -4.44 -1.60 19.20
N GLN A 132 -5.00 -2.07 20.31
CA GLN A 132 -4.80 -3.44 20.77
C GLN A 132 -5.68 -4.41 19.97
N TRP A 133 -5.34 -4.62 18.69
CA TRP A 133 -6.13 -5.37 17.69
C TRP A 133 -6.57 -6.78 18.11
N LYS A 134 -5.84 -7.42 19.03
CA LYS A 134 -6.17 -8.75 19.53
C LYS A 134 -7.34 -8.73 20.52
N SER A 135 -7.41 -7.71 21.38
CA SER A 135 -8.37 -7.61 22.48
C SER A 135 -9.58 -6.73 22.14
N VAL A 136 -9.37 -5.61 21.44
CA VAL A 136 -10.45 -4.68 21.06
C VAL A 136 -11.46 -5.36 20.12
N LYS A 137 -12.75 -5.15 20.39
CA LYS A 137 -13.89 -5.62 19.58
C LYS A 137 -14.87 -4.51 19.17
N SER A 138 -14.72 -3.30 19.71
CA SER A 138 -15.58 -2.18 19.38
C SER A 138 -14.88 -0.83 19.56
N ASP A 139 -15.48 0.21 18.98
CA ASP A 139 -15.08 1.61 19.21
C ASP A 139 -15.13 2.00 20.69
N GLN A 140 -16.13 1.52 21.43
CA GLN A 140 -16.27 1.78 22.86
C GLN A 140 -15.10 1.19 23.65
N GLU A 141 -14.72 -0.05 23.36
CA GLU A 141 -13.56 -0.69 23.99
C GLU A 141 -12.25 0.01 23.61
N ASN A 142 -12.09 0.40 22.34
CA ASN A 142 -10.88 1.13 21.92
C ASN A 142 -10.77 2.49 22.63
N MET A 143 -11.88 3.21 22.75
CA MET A 143 -11.91 4.48 23.48
C MET A 143 -11.63 4.27 24.98
N ALA A 144 -12.18 3.22 25.59
CA ALA A 144 -11.89 2.88 26.99
C ALA A 144 -10.40 2.56 27.20
N ASN A 145 -9.75 1.91 26.24
CA ASN A 145 -8.30 1.68 26.27
C ASN A 145 -7.52 2.99 26.18
N LEU A 146 -7.90 3.90 25.27
CA LEU A 146 -7.28 5.23 25.15
C LEU A 146 -7.42 6.06 26.42
N ILE A 147 -8.57 6.00 27.09
CA ILE A 147 -8.81 6.67 28.38
C ILE A 147 -7.92 6.10 29.50
N LYS A 148 -7.54 4.82 29.41
CA LYS A 148 -6.64 4.16 30.38
C LYS A 148 -5.15 4.30 30.03
N THR A 149 -4.81 4.86 28.87
CA THR A 149 -3.42 5.03 28.45
C THR A 149 -2.73 6.10 29.29
N GLU A 150 -1.80 5.69 30.15
CA GLU A 150 -1.05 6.59 31.04
C GLU A 150 0.13 7.29 30.35
N LYS A 151 0.77 6.62 29.38
CA LYS A 151 2.01 7.08 28.76
C LYS A 151 1.95 6.99 27.23
N LEU A 152 2.58 7.98 26.60
CA LEU A 152 2.90 7.96 25.17
C LEU A 152 4.20 7.17 24.95
N ASP A 153 4.34 6.57 23.78
CA ASP A 153 5.53 5.85 23.35
C ASP A 153 6.72 6.80 23.12
N PHE A 154 6.43 8.06 22.76
CA PHE A 154 7.42 9.13 22.57
C PHE A 154 6.76 10.52 22.69
N GLU A 155 7.59 11.56 22.76
CA GLU A 155 7.13 12.95 22.83
C GLU A 155 6.47 13.39 21.51
N PRO A 156 5.26 13.97 21.53
CA PRO A 156 4.57 14.43 20.33
C PRO A 156 5.44 15.32 19.43
N GLY A 157 5.39 15.10 18.12
CA GLY A 157 6.14 15.86 17.12
C GLY A 157 7.60 15.42 16.93
N THR A 158 8.16 14.59 17.81
CA THR A 158 9.60 14.22 17.75
C THR A 158 9.91 13.01 16.88
N GLN A 159 8.94 12.11 16.70
CA GLN A 159 9.12 10.86 15.94
C GLN A 159 7.88 10.54 15.11
N TYR A 160 8.05 9.67 14.12
CA TYR A 160 6.97 9.15 13.28
C TYR A 160 6.61 7.73 13.71
N ALA A 161 5.33 7.48 13.99
CA ALA A 161 4.78 6.15 14.16
C ALA A 161 3.39 6.03 13.52
N TYR A 162 3.33 5.35 12.38
CA TYR A 162 2.08 5.03 11.73
C TYR A 162 1.18 4.18 12.64
N ASN A 163 0.03 4.70 12.99
CA ASN A 163 -0.83 4.13 14.04
C ASN A 163 -2.31 4.47 13.77
N ASN A 164 -3.21 3.50 13.98
CA ASN A 164 -4.64 3.63 13.72
C ASN A 164 -5.42 4.40 14.81
N ASN A 165 -4.91 4.52 16.04
CA ASN A 165 -5.48 5.39 17.05
C ASN A 165 -5.42 6.87 16.66
N ASN A 166 -4.43 7.29 15.86
CA ASN A 166 -4.43 8.63 15.27
C ASN A 166 -5.69 8.88 14.43
N VAL A 167 -6.02 7.91 13.57
CA VAL A 167 -7.19 7.98 12.67
C VAL A 167 -8.49 7.83 13.45
N PHE A 168 -8.53 6.92 14.42
CA PHE A 168 -9.68 6.75 15.29
C PHE A 168 -10.04 8.06 16.00
N LEU A 169 -9.05 8.78 16.56
CA LEU A 169 -9.28 10.06 17.20
C LEU A 169 -9.71 11.15 16.21
N GLN A 170 -9.20 11.16 14.97
CA GLN A 170 -9.70 12.08 13.92
C GLN A 170 -11.22 11.90 13.70
N ARG A 171 -11.73 10.65 13.68
CA ARG A 171 -13.18 10.38 13.56
C ARG A 171 -13.96 10.96 14.72
N ARG A 172 -13.52 10.66 15.95
CA ARG A 172 -14.19 11.14 17.17
C ARG A 172 -14.20 12.67 17.21
N ILE A 173 -13.15 13.34 16.75
CA ILE A 173 -13.10 14.81 16.64
C ILE A 173 -14.11 15.32 15.60
N ILE A 174 -14.19 14.71 14.42
CA ILE A 174 -15.19 15.06 13.40
C ILE A 174 -16.61 14.95 13.97
N GLU A 175 -16.92 13.85 14.66
CA GLU A 175 -18.23 13.64 15.28
C GLU A 175 -18.52 14.69 16.37
N ARG A 176 -17.53 15.00 17.22
CA ARG A 176 -17.65 16.04 18.26
C ARG A 176 -17.93 17.42 17.68
N ILE A 177 -17.28 17.79 16.58
CA ILE A 177 -17.44 19.12 15.94
C ILE A 177 -18.78 19.22 15.22
N THR A 178 -19.19 18.15 14.54
CA THR A 178 -20.32 18.19 13.59
C THR A 178 -21.64 17.71 14.19
N GLY A 179 -21.58 16.90 15.25
CA GLY A 179 -22.74 16.20 15.80
C GLY A 179 -23.27 15.06 14.93
N LEU A 180 -22.63 14.78 13.78
CA LEU A 180 -22.96 13.66 12.90
C LEU A 180 -22.17 12.42 13.34
N SER A 181 -22.69 11.22 13.03
CA SER A 181 -21.83 10.03 13.01
C SER A 181 -20.74 10.21 11.95
N PHE A 182 -19.58 9.55 12.11
CA PHE A 182 -18.53 9.64 11.11
C PHE A 182 -19.03 9.19 9.73
N ASN A 183 -19.84 8.13 9.68
CA ASN A 183 -20.39 7.60 8.43
C ASN A 183 -21.32 8.63 7.77
N ASP A 184 -22.23 9.25 8.53
CA ASP A 184 -23.09 10.32 8.02
C ASP A 184 -22.31 11.53 7.52
N PHE A 185 -21.25 11.93 8.24
CA PHE A 185 -20.38 13.01 7.81
C PHE A 185 -19.71 12.67 6.47
N VAL A 186 -19.12 11.48 6.34
CA VAL A 186 -18.48 11.04 5.09
C VAL A 186 -19.50 11.05 3.95
N TYR A 187 -20.71 10.50 4.14
CA TYR A 187 -21.74 10.53 3.11
C TYR A 187 -22.14 11.96 2.71
N LYS A 188 -22.52 12.79 3.69
CA LYS A 188 -23.12 14.10 3.44
C LYS A 188 -22.11 15.13 2.94
N GLU A 189 -20.89 15.12 3.49
CA GLU A 189 -19.91 16.17 3.25
C GLU A 189 -18.85 15.77 2.21
N LEU A 190 -18.58 14.46 2.04
CA LEU A 190 -17.51 14.00 1.15
C LEU A 190 -18.06 13.27 -0.08
N LEU A 191 -18.97 12.30 0.08
CA LEU A 191 -19.36 11.40 -1.01
C LEU A 191 -20.42 12.02 -1.93
N ILE A 192 -21.57 12.41 -1.37
CA ILE A 192 -22.73 12.93 -2.13
C ILE A 192 -22.34 14.18 -2.95
N PRO A 193 -21.65 15.20 -2.40
CA PRO A 193 -21.27 16.38 -3.19
C PRO A 193 -20.33 16.07 -4.35
N ASN A 194 -19.57 14.98 -4.25
CA ASN A 194 -18.59 14.56 -5.24
C ASN A 194 -19.10 13.42 -6.15
N LYS A 195 -20.40 13.14 -6.11
CA LYS A 195 -21.07 12.14 -6.96
C LYS A 195 -20.51 10.73 -6.79
N ILE A 196 -20.04 10.42 -5.59
CA ILE A 196 -19.63 9.07 -5.16
C ILE A 196 -20.87 8.44 -4.52
N THR A 197 -21.46 7.45 -5.18
CA THR A 197 -22.87 7.06 -4.92
C THR A 197 -23.06 5.61 -4.48
N HIS A 198 -22.05 4.77 -4.65
CA HIS A 198 -22.10 3.35 -4.30
C HIS A 198 -21.26 3.03 -3.06
N ALA A 199 -20.33 3.89 -2.67
CA ALA A 199 -19.42 3.68 -1.56
C ALA A 199 -20.17 3.36 -0.26
N VAL A 200 -19.62 2.42 0.51
CA VAL A 200 -20.19 1.97 1.78
C VAL A 200 -19.18 2.13 2.89
N ILE A 201 -19.61 2.64 4.04
CA ILE A 201 -18.78 2.74 5.23
C ILE A 201 -19.19 1.62 6.19
N ASP A 202 -18.20 0.83 6.61
CA ASP A 202 -18.39 -0.35 7.47
C ASP A 202 -19.39 -1.37 6.90
N PRO A 203 -19.18 -1.88 5.67
CA PRO A 203 -20.07 -2.88 5.09
C PRO A 203 -20.20 -4.12 5.98
N THR A 204 -21.40 -4.67 6.02
CA THR A 204 -21.71 -5.93 6.73
C THR A 204 -22.02 -7.04 5.74
N GLU A 205 -22.03 -8.30 6.18
CA GLU A 205 -22.32 -9.48 5.34
C GLU A 205 -23.62 -9.41 4.52
N LYS A 206 -24.54 -8.51 4.91
CA LYS A 206 -25.82 -8.25 4.23
C LYS A 206 -25.71 -7.25 3.07
N GLU A 207 -24.61 -6.51 3.00
CA GLU A 207 -24.38 -5.50 1.97
C GLU A 207 -24.18 -6.20 0.61
N PRO A 208 -25.03 -5.95 -0.39
CA PRO A 208 -24.86 -6.55 -1.70
C PRO A 208 -23.59 -6.03 -2.37
N LEU A 209 -23.07 -6.76 -3.35
CA LEU A 209 -21.94 -6.33 -4.19
C LEU A 209 -20.71 -5.84 -3.40
N VAL A 210 -20.43 -6.43 -2.24
CA VAL A 210 -19.13 -6.31 -1.58
C VAL A 210 -18.38 -7.61 -1.79
N ALA A 211 -17.21 -7.54 -2.42
CA ALA A 211 -16.37 -8.71 -2.64
C ALA A 211 -15.90 -9.21 -1.27
N ARG A 212 -15.94 -10.51 -1.00
CA ARG A 212 -15.51 -11.15 0.25
C ARG A 212 -14.06 -11.59 0.10
N ALA A 213 -13.21 -11.21 1.04
CA ALA A 213 -11.80 -11.55 0.98
C ALA A 213 -11.54 -13.01 1.35
N PHE A 214 -10.52 -13.62 0.74
CA PHE A 214 -10.13 -14.99 1.02
C PHE A 214 -8.64 -15.23 0.76
N ASP A 215 -8.08 -16.23 1.46
CA ASP A 215 -6.69 -16.65 1.31
C ASP A 215 -6.51 -17.72 0.20
N ASP A 216 -5.26 -18.09 -0.09
CA ASP A 216 -4.94 -19.06 -1.14
C ASP A 216 -5.38 -20.51 -0.81
N LYS A 217 -5.79 -20.76 0.42
CA LYS A 217 -6.39 -22.04 0.85
C LYS A 217 -7.90 -22.05 0.66
N GLY A 218 -8.50 -20.94 0.19
CA GLY A 218 -9.94 -20.79 0.06
C GLY A 218 -10.64 -20.53 1.40
N GLN A 219 -9.91 -20.08 2.42
CA GLN A 219 -10.52 -19.64 3.66
C GLN A 219 -11.00 -18.19 3.50
N GLN A 220 -12.30 -17.98 3.69
CA GLN A 220 -12.90 -16.66 3.65
C GLN A 220 -12.62 -15.88 4.94
N ASP A 221 -12.30 -14.61 4.79
CA ASP A 221 -12.17 -13.64 5.87
C ASP A 221 -13.55 -13.19 6.36
N PRO A 222 -13.70 -12.91 7.66
CA PRO A 222 -14.88 -12.23 8.17
C PRO A 222 -14.84 -10.75 7.78
N MET A 223 -16.01 -10.16 7.47
CA MET A 223 -16.08 -8.77 6.99
C MET A 223 -16.01 -7.71 8.09
N ASP A 224 -16.34 -8.07 9.34
CA ASP A 224 -16.27 -7.14 10.46
C ASP A 224 -14.82 -6.76 10.82
N LEU A 225 -14.63 -5.51 11.21
CA LEU A 225 -13.37 -4.99 11.72
C LEU A 225 -13.57 -4.48 13.16
N PRO A 226 -12.57 -4.62 14.05
CA PRO A 226 -12.71 -4.27 15.47
C PRO A 226 -13.10 -2.81 15.78
N ILE A 227 -12.77 -1.89 14.88
CA ILE A 227 -13.12 -0.47 14.97
C ILE A 227 -13.85 -0.06 13.69
N SER A 228 -14.73 0.96 13.77
CA SER A 228 -15.53 1.46 12.64
C SER A 228 -14.74 2.37 11.69
N GLY A 229 -15.41 2.95 10.68
CA GLY A 229 -14.91 3.97 9.77
C GLY A 229 -14.11 3.45 8.57
N TRP A 230 -14.41 2.25 8.06
CA TRP A 230 -13.74 1.64 6.92
C TRP A 230 -14.57 1.73 5.64
N THR A 231 -14.11 2.54 4.70
CA THR A 231 -14.74 2.71 3.39
C THR A 231 -14.46 1.51 2.48
N ALA A 232 -15.49 1.07 1.76
CA ALA A 232 -15.38 0.20 0.59
C ALA A 232 -15.98 0.91 -0.64
N VAL A 233 -15.30 0.78 -1.78
CA VAL A 233 -15.64 1.48 -3.03
C VAL A 233 -15.55 0.54 -4.24
N ASN A 234 -16.30 0.85 -5.28
CA ASN A 234 -16.12 0.24 -6.60
C ASN A 234 -15.16 1.09 -7.46
N LEU A 235 -14.87 0.67 -8.70
CA LEU A 235 -13.90 1.39 -9.55
C LEU A 235 -14.31 2.82 -9.88
N ASP A 236 -15.59 3.06 -10.16
CA ASP A 236 -16.07 4.38 -10.58
C ASP A 236 -16.04 5.38 -9.43
N ASP A 237 -16.51 4.96 -8.26
CA ASP A 237 -16.48 5.77 -7.05
C ASP A 237 -15.04 6.06 -6.61
N PHE A 238 -14.13 5.09 -6.73
CA PHE A 238 -12.73 5.30 -6.37
C PHE A 238 -12.03 6.24 -7.36
N TYR A 239 -12.37 6.16 -8.65
CA TYR A 239 -11.91 7.12 -9.64
C TYR A 239 -12.45 8.53 -9.35
N GLN A 240 -13.74 8.67 -9.02
CA GLN A 240 -14.31 9.98 -8.66
C GLN A 240 -13.71 10.56 -7.39
N TRP A 241 -13.39 9.73 -6.40
CA TRP A 241 -12.63 10.15 -5.22
C TRP A 241 -11.27 10.74 -5.63
N SER A 242 -10.49 10.03 -6.44
CA SER A 242 -9.18 10.53 -6.88
C SER A 242 -9.28 11.82 -7.68
N GLN A 243 -10.30 11.94 -8.55
CA GLN A 243 -10.54 13.17 -9.30
C GLN A 243 -10.97 14.34 -8.40
N SER A 244 -11.64 14.06 -7.28
CA SER A 244 -12.07 15.10 -6.34
C SER A 244 -10.88 15.66 -5.54
N ILE A 245 -9.91 14.81 -5.22
CA ILE A 245 -8.64 15.22 -4.61
C ILE A 245 -7.78 16.00 -5.61
N VAL A 246 -7.52 15.44 -6.80
CA VAL A 246 -6.65 16.04 -7.82
C VAL A 246 -7.12 17.43 -8.27
N ASN A 247 -8.44 17.64 -8.30
CA ASN A 247 -9.03 18.91 -8.73
C ASN A 247 -9.41 19.83 -7.56
N PHE A 248 -8.96 19.54 -6.33
CA PHE A 248 -9.22 20.35 -5.14
C PHE A 248 -10.71 20.65 -4.90
N LYS A 249 -11.59 19.67 -5.20
CA LYS A 249 -13.05 19.86 -5.08
C LYS A 249 -13.54 19.87 -3.64
N ILE A 250 -12.80 19.18 -2.75
CA ILE A 250 -13.22 18.96 -1.37
C ILE A 250 -12.49 19.91 -0.42
N ILE A 251 -11.17 19.99 -0.57
CA ILE A 251 -10.28 20.77 0.30
C ILE A 251 -9.36 21.64 -0.55
N SER A 252 -8.89 22.72 0.06
CA SER A 252 -8.01 23.70 -0.58
C SER A 252 -6.69 23.07 -1.06
N PRO A 253 -5.99 23.70 -2.01
CA PRO A 253 -4.65 23.25 -2.42
C PRO A 253 -3.65 23.18 -1.26
N GLU A 254 -3.76 24.09 -0.29
CA GLU A 254 -2.88 24.10 0.89
C GLU A 254 -3.16 22.92 1.82
N SER A 255 -4.44 22.69 2.15
CA SER A 255 -4.85 21.52 2.93
C SER A 255 -4.50 20.21 2.22
N THR A 256 -4.64 20.15 0.90
CA THR A 256 -4.23 19.00 0.09
C THR A 256 -2.73 18.78 0.17
N ARG A 257 -1.91 19.83 0.04
CA ARG A 257 -0.44 19.74 0.15
C ARG A 257 -0.03 19.14 1.49
N PHE A 258 -0.62 19.60 2.57
CA PHE A 258 -0.28 19.09 3.90
C PHE A 258 -0.60 17.59 4.03
N LEU A 259 -1.73 17.13 3.49
CA LEU A 259 -2.06 15.69 3.52
C LEU A 259 -1.22 14.87 2.55
N LEU A 260 -0.73 15.47 1.47
CA LEU A 260 -0.01 14.80 0.40
C LEU A 260 1.48 14.61 0.73
N ILE A 261 2.12 15.57 1.38
CA ILE A 261 3.56 15.52 1.66
C ILE A 261 3.83 14.80 2.99
N PRO A 262 4.60 13.69 3.00
CA PRO A 262 4.88 12.93 4.21
C PRO A 262 5.89 13.62 5.12
N TYR A 263 5.85 13.25 6.40
CA TYR A 263 6.77 13.73 7.44
C TYR A 263 8.24 13.55 7.04
N SER A 264 8.57 12.42 6.43
CA SER A 264 9.90 12.15 5.86
C SER A 264 9.79 11.14 4.70
N PRO A 265 10.84 11.00 3.87
CA PRO A 265 10.82 10.07 2.75
C PRO A 265 10.44 8.65 3.18
N SER A 266 9.61 7.99 2.37
CA SER A 266 9.10 6.62 2.61
C SER A 266 8.13 6.47 3.79
N LYS A 267 7.65 7.56 4.40
CA LYS A 267 6.57 7.53 5.41
C LYS A 267 5.21 7.81 4.78
N GLN A 268 4.13 7.35 5.41
CA GLN A 268 2.77 7.67 4.98
C GLN A 268 2.28 8.98 5.61
N SER A 269 1.46 9.70 4.85
CA SER A 269 0.68 10.89 5.22
C SER A 269 -0.83 10.61 5.07
N GLY A 270 -1.66 11.64 5.20
CA GLY A 270 -3.11 11.53 5.07
C GLY A 270 -3.61 11.20 3.65
N LEU A 271 -2.78 11.36 2.61
CA LEU A 271 -3.02 10.99 1.22
C LEU A 271 -1.90 10.07 0.67
N GLY A 272 -1.34 9.21 1.51
CA GLY A 272 -0.52 8.09 1.07
C GLY A 272 0.98 8.26 1.26
N SER A 273 1.78 7.57 0.46
CA SER A 273 3.22 7.41 0.73
C SER A 273 4.11 8.15 -0.26
N LYS A 274 3.57 8.53 -1.43
CA LYS A 274 4.31 9.25 -2.47
C LYS A 274 3.44 10.37 -3.03
N GLY A 275 3.53 11.52 -2.38
CA GLY A 275 2.87 12.73 -2.82
C GLY A 275 3.85 13.74 -3.39
N GLN A 276 3.51 14.35 -4.52
CA GLN A 276 4.29 15.43 -5.13
C GLN A 276 3.36 16.50 -5.68
N MET A 277 3.71 17.77 -5.49
CA MET A 277 2.88 18.91 -5.89
C MET A 277 3.74 20.12 -6.24
N ALA A 278 3.46 20.77 -7.37
CA ALA A 278 4.15 21.98 -7.83
C ALA A 278 3.15 23.14 -7.92
N GLY A 279 3.31 24.16 -7.07
CA GLY A 279 2.27 25.19 -6.89
C GLY A 279 0.92 24.54 -6.58
N ASN A 280 -0.18 25.05 -7.12
CA ASN A 280 -1.52 24.46 -6.92
C ASN A 280 -1.83 23.35 -7.93
N LYS A 281 -0.89 22.41 -8.16
CA LYS A 281 -1.06 21.26 -9.05
C LYS A 281 -0.42 20.01 -8.45
N ILE A 282 -1.18 18.93 -8.34
CA ILE A 282 -0.64 17.61 -7.96
C ILE A 282 0.11 17.02 -9.15
N ILE A 283 1.35 16.59 -8.91
CA ILE A 283 2.21 15.91 -9.88
C ILE A 283 2.07 14.39 -9.75
N HIS A 284 2.10 13.90 -8.51
CA HIS A 284 1.94 12.48 -8.19
C HIS A 284 1.16 12.31 -6.90
N TYR A 285 0.27 11.33 -6.88
CA TYR A 285 -0.48 10.93 -5.70
C TYR A 285 -0.68 9.41 -5.70
N GLU A 286 -0.14 8.75 -4.69
CA GLU A 286 -0.15 7.29 -4.57
C GLU A 286 -0.41 6.86 -3.13
N HIS A 287 -1.40 5.97 -2.98
CA HIS A 287 -1.76 5.36 -1.71
C HIS A 287 -2.10 3.89 -1.92
N ASP A 288 -1.57 3.03 -1.05
CA ASP A 288 -1.90 1.61 -0.97
C ASP A 288 -2.66 1.29 0.31
N GLY A 289 -3.41 0.20 0.29
CA GLY A 289 -4.14 -0.25 1.45
C GLY A 289 -4.25 -1.75 1.50
N THR A 290 -4.18 -2.29 2.71
CA THR A 290 -4.44 -3.71 3.00
C THR A 290 -5.43 -3.79 4.16
N ALA A 291 -6.41 -4.66 4.04
CA ALA A 291 -7.29 -5.07 5.14
C ALA A 291 -7.52 -6.56 4.99
N ARG A 292 -7.02 -7.39 5.92
CA ARG A 292 -7.04 -8.85 5.79
C ARG A 292 -6.49 -9.30 4.41
N ASN A 293 -7.22 -10.09 3.63
CA ASN A 293 -6.85 -10.47 2.25
C ASN A 293 -7.32 -9.50 1.16
N TYR A 294 -7.88 -8.33 1.51
CA TYR A 294 -8.02 -7.23 0.55
C TYR A 294 -6.70 -6.49 0.35
N GLN A 295 -6.42 -6.09 -0.89
CA GLN A 295 -5.44 -5.05 -1.19
C GLN A 295 -6.00 -4.07 -2.21
N ALA A 296 -5.62 -2.81 -2.08
CA ALA A 296 -5.90 -1.76 -3.04
C ALA A 296 -4.67 -0.91 -3.30
N LEU A 297 -4.57 -0.37 -4.51
CA LEU A 297 -3.55 0.59 -4.92
C LEU A 297 -4.21 1.64 -5.81
N LEU A 298 -4.02 2.91 -5.44
CA LEU A 298 -4.37 4.07 -6.25
C LEU A 298 -3.08 4.79 -6.64
N VAL A 299 -2.91 5.05 -7.93
CA VAL A 299 -1.81 5.85 -8.48
C VAL A 299 -2.38 6.87 -9.43
N CYS A 300 -2.10 8.15 -9.19
CA CYS A 300 -2.51 9.27 -10.01
C CYS A 300 -1.29 10.06 -10.47
N SER A 301 -1.16 10.21 -11.79
CA SER A 301 -0.20 11.09 -12.44
C SER A 301 -0.98 12.11 -13.30
N PRO A 302 -1.48 13.21 -12.72
CA PRO A 302 -2.41 14.11 -13.40
C PRO A 302 -1.84 14.78 -14.66
N GLU A 303 -0.53 15.06 -14.70
CA GLU A 303 0.12 15.66 -15.88
C GLU A 303 0.07 14.74 -17.11
N GLU A 304 0.08 13.42 -16.89
CA GLU A 304 -0.06 12.39 -17.93
C GLU A 304 -1.53 12.07 -18.22
N GLY A 305 -2.46 12.69 -17.50
CA GLY A 305 -3.88 12.32 -17.49
C GLY A 305 -4.08 10.85 -17.09
N ARG A 306 -3.22 10.33 -16.22
CA ARG A 306 -3.12 8.89 -15.92
C ARG A 306 -3.61 8.57 -14.51
N VAL A 307 -4.45 7.53 -14.41
CA VAL A 307 -4.92 6.97 -13.14
C VAL A 307 -4.93 5.45 -13.23
N ILE A 308 -4.31 4.79 -12.26
CA ILE A 308 -4.30 3.33 -12.13
C ILE A 308 -4.94 2.97 -10.79
N ILE A 309 -5.99 2.17 -10.84
CA ILE A 309 -6.68 1.64 -9.66
C ILE A 309 -6.67 0.12 -9.74
N LEU A 310 -6.07 -0.52 -8.74
CA LEU A 310 -6.04 -1.96 -8.59
C LEU A 310 -6.71 -2.31 -7.26
N MET A 311 -7.68 -3.22 -7.27
CA MET A 311 -8.31 -3.74 -6.05
C MET A 311 -8.42 -5.25 -6.14
N THR A 312 -8.10 -5.97 -5.07
CA THR A 312 -8.18 -7.43 -4.99
C THR A 312 -8.80 -7.86 -3.66
N ASN A 313 -9.54 -8.96 -3.67
CA ASN A 313 -10.04 -9.67 -2.47
C ASN A 313 -9.28 -10.98 -2.22
N ASN A 314 -8.16 -11.20 -2.92
CA ASN A 314 -7.18 -12.24 -2.61
C ASN A 314 -5.77 -11.63 -2.65
N LYS A 315 -5.14 -11.58 -1.47
CA LYS A 315 -3.90 -10.84 -1.24
C LYS A 315 -2.68 -11.61 -1.77
N GLN A 316 -1.92 -10.98 -2.65
CA GLN A 316 -0.71 -11.54 -3.29
C GLN A 316 0.54 -10.66 -3.13
N ASN A 317 0.40 -9.46 -2.56
CA ASN A 317 1.49 -8.48 -2.36
C ASN A 317 2.22 -8.06 -3.65
N ASN A 318 1.50 -8.00 -4.77
CA ASN A 318 2.07 -7.77 -6.11
C ASN A 318 1.42 -6.59 -6.87
N LEU A 319 0.57 -5.79 -6.21
CA LEU A 319 -0.11 -4.66 -6.87
C LEU A 319 0.87 -3.61 -7.43
N PHE A 320 2.00 -3.39 -6.75
CA PHE A 320 3.05 -2.50 -7.26
C PHE A 320 3.75 -3.07 -8.51
N ASP A 321 3.91 -4.38 -8.63
CA ASP A 321 4.45 -5.02 -9.82
C ASP A 321 3.50 -4.86 -11.02
N PHE A 322 2.19 -5.03 -10.78
CA PHE A 322 1.17 -4.74 -11.79
C PHE A 322 1.19 -3.28 -12.22
N ASN A 323 1.25 -2.34 -11.27
CA ASN A 323 1.36 -0.92 -11.57
C ASN A 323 2.59 -0.62 -12.44
N LEU A 324 3.77 -1.14 -12.09
CA LEU A 324 4.99 -0.96 -12.88
C LEU A 324 4.86 -1.55 -14.29
N ALA A 325 4.26 -2.75 -14.41
CA ALA A 325 4.02 -3.37 -15.72
C ALA A 325 3.05 -2.53 -16.57
N ILE A 326 1.97 -2.02 -15.98
CA ILE A 326 1.01 -1.13 -16.66
C ILE A 326 1.70 0.15 -17.12
N GLN A 327 2.45 0.84 -16.24
CA GLN A 327 3.17 2.06 -16.61
C GLN A 327 4.14 1.81 -17.77
N ASN A 328 4.91 0.72 -17.72
CA ASN A 328 5.80 0.35 -18.83
C ASN A 328 5.03 0.10 -20.14
N ILE A 329 3.89 -0.60 -20.09
CA ILE A 329 3.04 -0.81 -21.28
C ILE A 329 2.53 0.53 -21.83
N LEU A 330 2.05 1.42 -20.96
CA LEU A 330 1.54 2.73 -21.36
C LEU A 330 2.62 3.61 -21.97
N ASP A 331 3.85 3.53 -21.46
CA ASP A 331 5.02 4.27 -21.95
C ASP A 331 5.73 3.60 -23.15
N GLY A 332 5.25 2.44 -23.61
CA GLY A 332 5.88 1.68 -24.69
C GLY A 332 7.23 1.03 -24.32
N LYS A 333 7.52 0.91 -23.02
CA LYS A 333 8.71 0.26 -22.47
C LYS A 333 8.50 -1.26 -22.33
N PRO A 334 9.57 -2.07 -22.32
CA PRO A 334 9.48 -3.48 -21.95
C PRO A 334 8.89 -3.65 -20.55
N TYR A 335 8.04 -4.66 -20.35
CA TYR A 335 7.48 -5.01 -19.05
C TYR A 335 7.81 -6.46 -18.68
N LYS A 336 7.80 -6.76 -17.38
CA LYS A 336 7.94 -8.13 -16.87
C LYS A 336 6.56 -8.70 -16.55
N GLN A 337 6.35 -9.96 -16.88
CA GLN A 337 5.18 -10.70 -16.41
C GLN A 337 5.33 -11.00 -14.91
N ILE A 338 4.28 -10.77 -14.13
CA ILE A 338 4.22 -11.11 -12.71
C ILE A 338 4.24 -12.63 -12.58
N LYS A 339 5.13 -13.15 -11.72
CA LYS A 339 5.36 -14.58 -11.49
C LYS A 339 5.11 -14.93 -10.03
N LYS A 340 4.88 -16.22 -9.77
CA LYS A 340 4.73 -16.76 -8.41
C LYS A 340 6.04 -16.64 -7.62
N GLN A 341 5.92 -16.44 -6.32
CA GLN A 341 7.07 -16.46 -5.41
C GLN A 341 7.69 -17.86 -5.36
N VAL A 342 9.02 -17.93 -5.28
CA VAL A 342 9.75 -19.21 -5.29
C VAL A 342 9.58 -19.98 -3.97
N MET A 343 9.44 -19.27 -2.84
CA MET A 343 9.44 -19.88 -1.50
C MET A 343 8.45 -21.03 -1.31
N PRO A 344 7.17 -20.95 -1.73
CA PRO A 344 6.24 -22.07 -1.64
C PRO A 344 6.69 -23.36 -2.34
N LEU A 345 7.50 -23.28 -3.41
CA LEU A 345 8.05 -24.48 -4.07
C LEU A 345 9.16 -25.13 -3.24
N LEU A 346 9.88 -24.35 -2.45
CA LEU A 346 10.99 -24.83 -1.64
C LEU A 346 10.55 -25.31 -0.25
N GLN A 347 9.38 -24.88 0.22
CA GLN A 347 8.97 -25.04 1.62
C GLN A 347 8.95 -26.49 2.10
N ASN A 348 8.62 -27.45 1.23
CA ASN A 348 8.57 -28.87 1.60
C ASN A 348 9.96 -29.53 1.68
N ASP A 349 10.95 -29.00 0.96
CA ASP A 349 12.28 -29.60 0.87
C ASP A 349 13.29 -28.88 1.77
N ILE A 350 13.13 -27.57 1.94
CA ILE A 350 14.15 -26.69 2.51
C ILE A 350 14.57 -27.08 3.93
N ASP A 351 13.64 -27.61 4.72
CA ASP A 351 13.90 -28.01 6.11
C ASP A 351 14.82 -29.26 6.20
N GLN A 352 15.03 -29.99 5.09
CA GLN A 352 15.87 -31.19 5.02
C GLN A 352 17.20 -30.99 4.27
N LEU A 353 17.35 -29.89 3.53
CA LEU A 353 18.54 -29.62 2.70
C LEU A 353 19.53 -28.73 3.44
N HIS A 354 20.84 -28.93 3.28
CA HIS A 354 21.86 -28.10 3.94
C HIS A 354 22.89 -27.50 2.97
N GLY A 355 23.40 -26.32 3.30
CA GLY A 355 24.43 -25.61 2.56
C GLY A 355 24.16 -25.57 1.05
N LYS A 356 25.09 -26.15 0.28
CA LYS A 356 25.04 -26.16 -1.19
C LYS A 356 23.88 -26.97 -1.78
N GLU A 357 23.28 -27.88 -1.01
CA GLU A 357 22.11 -28.66 -1.46
C GLU A 357 20.91 -27.74 -1.70
N ILE A 358 20.76 -26.70 -0.88
CA ILE A 358 19.73 -25.68 -1.01
C ILE A 358 19.86 -24.96 -2.36
N ILE A 359 21.08 -24.53 -2.71
CA ILE A 359 21.35 -23.86 -3.99
C ILE A 359 21.14 -24.81 -5.16
N THR A 360 21.55 -26.06 -4.99
CA THR A 360 21.35 -27.10 -6.01
C THR A 360 19.86 -27.30 -6.28
N ARG A 361 19.04 -27.39 -5.23
CA ARG A 361 17.59 -27.51 -5.35
C ARG A 361 16.96 -26.26 -5.98
N TYR A 362 17.38 -25.07 -5.57
CA TYR A 362 16.94 -23.80 -6.17
C TYR A 362 17.20 -23.79 -7.68
N LEU A 363 18.37 -24.23 -8.13
CA LEU A 363 18.73 -24.27 -9.54
C LEU A 363 17.96 -25.33 -10.33
N GLN A 364 17.68 -26.49 -9.73
CA GLN A 364 16.82 -27.51 -10.34
C GLN A 364 15.40 -26.98 -10.56
N LEU A 365 14.81 -26.36 -9.52
CA LEU A 365 13.50 -25.76 -9.63
C LEU A 365 13.48 -24.59 -10.62
N LYS A 366 14.56 -23.79 -10.68
CA LYS A 366 14.71 -22.72 -11.69
C LYS A 366 14.61 -23.29 -13.09
N LYS A 367 15.36 -24.37 -13.39
CA LYS A 367 15.33 -25.00 -14.72
C LYS A 367 13.92 -25.47 -15.11
N GLN A 368 13.13 -25.94 -14.14
CA GLN A 368 11.80 -26.47 -14.38
C GLN A 368 10.70 -25.39 -14.40
N TYR A 369 10.82 -24.34 -13.59
CA TYR A 369 9.72 -23.43 -13.26
C TYR A 369 10.01 -21.94 -13.54
N GLN A 370 11.14 -21.58 -14.15
CA GLN A 370 11.54 -20.19 -14.41
C GLN A 370 10.50 -19.33 -15.15
N ASP A 371 9.61 -19.93 -15.94
CA ASP A 371 8.60 -19.17 -16.69
C ASP A 371 7.39 -18.76 -15.84
N SER A 372 7.13 -19.48 -14.75
CA SER A 372 5.97 -19.27 -13.86
C SER A 372 6.35 -18.72 -12.49
N TYR A 373 7.62 -18.85 -12.09
CA TYR A 373 8.14 -18.46 -10.77
C TYR A 373 9.33 -17.49 -10.86
N ALA A 374 9.43 -16.57 -9.90
CA ALA A 374 10.35 -15.43 -9.90
C ALA A 374 11.80 -15.80 -9.50
N PHE A 375 12.48 -16.61 -10.29
CA PHE A 375 13.89 -16.98 -10.07
C PHE A 375 14.92 -15.91 -10.49
N ASP A 376 14.43 -14.78 -11.01
CA ASP A 376 15.20 -13.61 -11.46
C ASP A 376 15.07 -12.40 -10.51
N SER A 377 14.45 -12.57 -9.34
CA SER A 377 14.38 -11.55 -8.30
C SER A 377 15.35 -11.85 -7.15
N GLU A 378 16.02 -10.82 -6.65
CA GLU A 378 16.83 -10.91 -5.43
C GLU A 378 15.98 -11.22 -4.19
N ASP A 379 14.71 -10.82 -4.19
CA ASP A 379 13.78 -11.02 -3.09
C ASP A 379 13.52 -12.51 -2.82
N SER A 380 13.53 -13.34 -3.87
CA SER A 380 13.32 -14.79 -3.75
C SER A 380 14.38 -15.44 -2.86
N LEU A 381 15.65 -15.10 -3.09
CA LEU A 381 16.77 -15.64 -2.31
C LEU A 381 16.95 -14.90 -0.98
N ASN A 382 16.63 -13.61 -0.90
CA ASN A 382 16.61 -12.89 0.38
C ASN A 382 15.57 -13.49 1.33
N THR A 383 14.34 -13.71 0.85
CA THR A 383 13.27 -14.34 1.65
C THR A 383 13.69 -15.73 2.14
N LEU A 384 14.36 -16.50 1.28
CA LEU A 384 14.91 -17.80 1.67
C LEU A 384 16.00 -17.68 2.75
N GLY A 385 16.91 -16.72 2.60
CA GLY A 385 17.94 -16.42 3.59
C GLY A 385 17.35 -16.08 4.97
N TYR A 386 16.38 -15.16 5.02
CA TYR A 386 15.71 -14.79 6.27
C TYR A 386 14.86 -15.92 6.85
N TYR A 387 14.22 -16.74 6.02
CA TYR A 387 13.54 -17.95 6.49
C TYR A 387 14.51 -18.86 7.28
N LEU A 388 15.72 -19.06 6.75
CA LEU A 388 16.77 -19.86 7.39
C LEU A 388 17.31 -19.19 8.66
N LEU A 389 17.53 -17.87 8.66
CA LEU A 389 17.94 -17.11 9.85
C LEU A 389 16.92 -17.26 10.99
N ASN A 390 15.63 -17.13 10.69
CA ASN A 390 14.55 -17.29 11.68
C ASN A 390 14.50 -18.72 12.27
N LYS A 391 14.94 -19.72 11.50
CA LYS A 391 15.11 -21.12 11.95
C LYS A 391 16.44 -21.36 12.67
N LYS A 392 17.23 -20.32 12.93
CA LYS A 392 18.59 -20.38 13.51
C LYS A 392 19.59 -21.18 12.68
N ARG A 393 19.34 -21.32 11.37
CA ARG A 393 20.21 -22.01 10.41
C ARG A 393 21.14 -20.99 9.73
N THR A 394 21.96 -20.33 10.53
CA THR A 394 22.74 -19.16 10.11
C THR A 394 23.76 -19.48 9.00
N ASP A 395 24.40 -20.65 9.05
CA ASP A 395 25.35 -21.05 8.00
C ASP A 395 24.67 -21.28 6.65
N ASP A 396 23.50 -21.93 6.67
CA ASP A 396 22.70 -22.15 5.46
C ASP A 396 22.20 -20.82 4.88
N ALA A 397 21.78 -19.89 5.76
CA ALA A 397 21.38 -18.55 5.34
C ALA A 397 22.52 -17.78 4.67
N ILE A 398 23.74 -17.85 5.24
CA ILE A 398 24.93 -17.22 4.66
C ILE A 398 25.21 -17.80 3.27
N GLU A 399 25.14 -19.12 3.06
CA GLU A 399 25.36 -19.74 1.75
C GLU A 399 24.36 -19.22 0.69
N VAL A 400 23.07 -19.12 1.06
CA VAL A 400 22.00 -18.57 0.22
C VAL A 400 22.23 -17.10 -0.12
N LEU A 401 22.51 -16.28 0.89
CA LEU A 401 22.69 -14.83 0.72
C LEU A 401 23.99 -14.52 -0.03
N GLN A 402 25.06 -15.30 0.15
CA GLN A 402 26.25 -15.23 -0.69
C GLN A 402 25.94 -15.55 -2.15
N TYR A 403 25.12 -16.57 -2.41
CA TYR A 403 24.68 -16.84 -3.77
C TYR A 403 23.87 -15.67 -4.36
N ASN A 404 23.05 -15.02 -3.54
CA ASN A 404 22.28 -13.85 -3.94
C ASN A 404 23.18 -12.67 -4.34
N THR A 405 24.21 -12.35 -3.55
CA THR A 405 25.16 -11.27 -3.89
C THR A 405 25.95 -11.52 -5.18
N ARG A 406 26.19 -12.79 -5.54
CA ARG A 406 26.79 -13.16 -6.84
C ARG A 406 25.85 -12.89 -8.02
N LEU A 407 24.54 -13.13 -7.83
CA LEU A 407 23.54 -12.88 -8.87
C LEU A 407 23.20 -11.39 -9.02
N PHE A 408 23.22 -10.64 -7.91
CA PHE A 408 22.84 -9.23 -7.87
C PHE A 408 23.96 -8.34 -7.29
N PRO A 409 25.16 -8.29 -7.92
CA PRO A 409 26.34 -7.62 -7.35
C PRO A 409 26.25 -6.09 -7.28
N LYS A 410 25.16 -5.52 -7.81
CA LYS A 410 24.86 -4.08 -7.81
C LYS A 410 23.75 -3.69 -6.84
N SER A 411 23.11 -4.64 -6.16
CA SER A 411 22.07 -4.34 -5.19
C SER A 411 22.68 -4.14 -3.80
N GLY A 412 22.47 -2.98 -3.19
CA GLY A 412 22.89 -2.76 -1.80
C GLY A 412 22.18 -3.69 -0.83
N ASN A 413 20.89 -3.95 -1.07
CA ASN A 413 20.00 -4.77 -0.25
C ASN A 413 20.49 -6.21 -0.04
N VAL A 414 21.02 -6.87 -1.08
CA VAL A 414 21.56 -8.24 -0.93
C VAL A 414 22.84 -8.29 -0.10
N PHE A 415 23.66 -7.24 -0.14
CA PHE A 415 24.83 -7.13 0.73
C PHE A 415 24.44 -6.76 2.15
N ASP A 416 23.42 -5.92 2.34
CA ASP A 416 22.85 -5.62 3.65
C ASP A 416 22.40 -6.91 4.36
N SER A 417 21.57 -7.70 3.66
CA SER A 417 21.04 -8.97 4.17
C SER A 417 22.15 -9.98 4.50
N LEU A 418 23.17 -10.08 3.66
CA LEU A 418 24.34 -10.93 3.94
C LEU A 418 25.15 -10.41 5.15
N GLY A 419 25.28 -9.09 5.29
CA GLY A 419 25.91 -8.45 6.44
C GLY A 419 25.19 -8.76 7.75
N GLU A 420 23.85 -8.75 7.74
CA GLU A 420 23.03 -9.14 8.88
C GLU A 420 23.22 -10.61 9.27
N ALA A 421 23.28 -11.52 8.29
CA ALA A 421 23.52 -12.94 8.55
C ALA A 421 24.89 -13.18 9.21
N TYR A 422 25.95 -12.50 8.72
CA TYR A 422 27.28 -12.56 9.36
C TYR A 422 27.29 -11.95 10.76
N LEU A 423 26.60 -10.83 10.96
CA LEU A 423 26.49 -10.21 12.28
C LEU A 423 25.78 -11.14 13.27
N THR A 424 24.72 -11.81 12.83
CA THR A 424 23.98 -12.82 13.60
C THR A 424 24.88 -14.01 13.98
N LYS A 425 25.83 -14.38 13.12
CA LYS A 425 26.85 -15.41 13.39
C LYS A 425 27.93 -14.94 14.38
N GLY A 426 28.07 -13.63 14.62
CA GLY A 426 29.18 -13.04 15.36
C GLY A 426 30.44 -12.78 14.52
N ASP A 427 30.34 -12.89 13.19
CA ASP A 427 31.45 -12.62 12.27
C ASP A 427 31.48 -11.13 11.90
N HIS A 428 31.97 -10.32 12.85
CA HIS A 428 32.06 -8.87 12.69
C HIS A 428 32.88 -8.40 11.47
N PRO A 429 34.03 -9.02 11.13
CA PRO A 429 34.79 -8.63 9.94
C PRO A 429 34.00 -8.78 8.63
N ASN A 430 33.32 -9.92 8.44
CA ASN A 430 32.51 -10.11 7.23
C ASN A 430 31.21 -9.30 7.25
N ALA A 431 30.60 -9.09 8.41
CA ALA A 431 29.45 -8.20 8.54
C ALA A 431 29.82 -6.78 8.10
N LEU A 432 30.90 -6.22 8.64
CA LEU A 432 31.37 -4.87 8.32
C LEU A 432 31.68 -4.70 6.83
N LYS A 433 32.35 -5.69 6.22
CA LYS A 433 32.65 -5.70 4.78
C LYS A 433 31.37 -5.58 3.94
N ASN A 434 30.33 -6.34 4.28
CA ASN A 434 29.09 -6.37 3.52
C ASN A 434 28.23 -5.12 3.75
N TYR A 435 28.12 -4.61 4.98
CA TYR A 435 27.42 -3.33 5.21
C TYR A 435 28.12 -2.16 4.53
N LYS A 436 29.46 -2.09 4.53
CA LYS A 436 30.19 -1.07 3.76
C LYS A 436 29.89 -1.16 2.26
N ARG A 437 29.80 -2.38 1.72
CA ARG A 437 29.41 -2.60 0.32
C ARG A 437 27.96 -2.19 0.06
N SER A 438 27.04 -2.48 0.98
CA SER A 438 25.64 -2.02 0.93
C SER A 438 25.58 -0.49 0.83
N VAL A 439 26.22 0.25 1.74
CA VAL A 439 26.25 1.72 1.74
C VAL A 439 26.93 2.30 0.48
N ALA A 440 27.96 1.65 -0.04
CA ALA A 440 28.62 2.09 -1.28
C ALA A 440 27.71 1.95 -2.51
N LEU A 441 26.79 0.99 -2.52
CA LEU A 441 25.81 0.77 -3.59
C LEU A 441 24.51 1.55 -3.36
N ASP A 442 24.14 1.77 -2.10
CA ASP A 442 22.99 2.54 -1.66
C ASP A 442 23.37 3.49 -0.52
N PRO A 443 23.81 4.72 -0.85
CA PRO A 443 24.20 5.70 0.16
C PRO A 443 23.05 6.17 1.06
N ALA A 444 21.78 5.85 0.76
CA ALA A 444 20.62 6.22 1.57
C ALA A 444 20.32 5.20 2.69
N ASN A 445 21.03 4.06 2.74
CA ASN A 445 20.81 3.04 3.75
C ASN A 445 21.37 3.45 5.13
N GLU A 446 20.57 4.21 5.89
CA GLU A 446 20.90 4.68 7.24
C GLU A 446 21.03 3.54 8.26
N ASN A 447 20.30 2.43 8.08
CA ASN A 447 20.42 1.27 8.95
C ASN A 447 21.84 0.68 8.88
N ALA A 448 22.34 0.44 7.66
CA ALA A 448 23.69 -0.06 7.45
C ALA A 448 24.75 0.88 8.04
N LYS A 449 24.61 2.21 7.85
CA LYS A 449 25.52 3.20 8.45
C LYS A 449 25.55 3.10 9.97
N ASN A 450 24.38 2.99 10.60
CA ASN A 450 24.27 2.85 12.05
C ASN A 450 24.91 1.55 12.56
N ILE A 451 24.76 0.44 11.82
CA ILE A 451 25.38 -0.84 12.19
C ILE A 451 26.90 -0.80 12.01
N ILE A 452 27.41 -0.20 10.93
CA ILE A 452 28.85 0.02 10.71
C ILE A 452 29.46 0.75 11.91
N ASN A 453 28.86 1.88 12.30
CA ASN A 453 29.34 2.68 13.43
C ASN A 453 29.36 1.86 14.73
N LYS A 454 28.32 1.05 14.98
CA LYS A 454 28.24 0.17 16.16
C LYS A 454 29.34 -0.89 16.17
N ILE A 455 29.65 -1.49 15.02
CA ILE A 455 30.71 -2.51 14.91
C ILE A 455 32.09 -1.87 15.10
N GLU A 456 32.34 -0.71 14.49
CA GLU A 456 33.64 -0.02 14.57
C GLU A 456 33.91 0.65 15.93
N SER A 457 32.85 0.92 16.70
CA SER A 457 32.95 1.47 18.06
C SER A 457 33.28 0.44 19.16
N LYS A 458 33.36 -0.85 18.82
CA LYS A 458 33.70 -1.95 19.71
C LYS A 458 35.11 -2.45 19.40
#